data_AF-A0A0C2ZGS9-F1
#
_entry.id   AF-A0A0C2ZGS9-F1
#
_cell.length_a   1.000
_cell.length_b   1.000
_cell.length_c   1.000
_cell.angle_alpha   90.00
_cell.angle_beta   90.00
_cell.angle_gamma   90.00
#
_symmetry.space_group_name_H-M   'P 1'
#
loop_
_entity.id
_entity.type
_entity.pdbx_description
1 polymer ?
#
loop_
_entity_poly.entity_id
_entity_poly.type
_entity_poly.pdbx_seq_one_letter_code
_entity_poly.pdbx_strand_id
1 'polypeptide(L)'
;MVGEPPAPHVASTSSPIGNRGHLLGSSEAFTIKCRWRDEDKRVCGQWVTKETCAAHLASVHGIRGIPSDREILCRACCPPRIIKRESILRHFVEVHIGVKRKPTSGKGKKDRNHWAPSSHPGAGG
;
A
#
# COMPACT_ATOMS: atom_id res chain seq x y z
N MET A 1 7.96 -25.18 62.67
CA MET A 1 7.60 -24.16 61.65
C MET A 1 8.07 -24.70 60.31
N VAL A 2 7.17 -25.31 59.54
CA VAL A 2 7.43 -25.67 58.13
C VAL A 2 6.19 -25.23 57.36
N GLY A 3 6.30 -24.07 56.73
CA GLY A 3 5.29 -23.54 55.82
C GLY A 3 5.55 -24.08 54.41
N GLU A 4 4.58 -24.80 53.89
CA GLU A 4 4.51 -25.27 52.51
C GLU A 4 4.11 -24.10 51.59
N PRO A 5 4.78 -23.88 50.45
CA PRO A 5 4.35 -22.85 49.49
C PRO A 5 3.21 -23.35 48.59
N PRO A 6 2.14 -22.56 48.36
CA PRO A 6 1.09 -22.94 47.42
C PRO A 6 1.57 -22.85 45.97
N ALA A 7 1.22 -23.88 45.18
CA ALA A 7 1.50 -23.94 43.75
C ALA A 7 0.78 -22.82 42.97
N PRO A 8 1.41 -22.21 41.96
CA PRO A 8 0.74 -21.28 41.06
C PRO A 8 -0.15 -22.05 40.07
N HIS A 9 -1.46 -21.96 40.27
CA HIS A 9 -2.43 -22.26 39.23
C HIS A 9 -2.53 -21.02 38.32
N VAL A 10 -1.99 -21.11 37.11
CA VAL A 10 -2.32 -20.14 36.05
C VAL A 10 -3.15 -20.85 34.99
N ALA A 11 -4.46 -20.82 35.17
CA ALA A 11 -5.39 -21.04 34.08
C ALA A 11 -5.44 -19.76 33.24
N SER A 12 -5.13 -19.86 31.96
CA SER A 12 -5.56 -18.89 30.96
C SER A 12 -5.78 -19.63 29.65
N THR A 13 -7.00 -20.16 29.56
CA THR A 13 -7.73 -20.26 28.30
C THR A 13 -7.65 -18.89 27.61
N SER A 14 -7.30 -18.79 26.33
CA SER A 14 -8.28 -18.62 25.27
C SER A 14 -7.57 -18.49 23.92
N SER A 15 -8.11 -19.19 22.94
CA SER A 15 -7.81 -19.29 21.50
C SER A 15 -7.14 -18.08 20.82
N PRO A 16 -6.23 -18.29 19.84
CA PRO A 16 -6.08 -17.32 18.76
C PRO A 16 -7.31 -17.43 17.85
N ILE A 17 -8.34 -16.68 18.19
CA ILE A 17 -9.46 -16.38 17.30
C ILE A 17 -8.86 -15.73 16.06
N GLY A 18 -8.81 -16.49 14.96
CA GLY A 18 -8.58 -15.96 13.63
C GLY A 18 -9.59 -14.85 13.38
N ASN A 19 -9.11 -13.62 13.39
CA ASN A 19 -9.87 -12.43 13.06
C ASN A 19 -10.16 -12.38 11.56
N ARG A 20 -11.02 -13.28 11.09
CA ARG A 20 -11.75 -13.11 9.83
C ARG A 20 -12.78 -12.01 10.05
N GLY A 21 -12.34 -10.76 9.89
CA GLY A 21 -13.22 -9.59 9.85
C GLY A 21 -14.16 -9.65 8.64
N HIS A 22 -15.36 -10.13 8.88
CA HIS A 22 -16.59 -9.98 8.09
C HIS A 22 -17.62 -9.67 9.18
N LEU A 23 -18.40 -8.59 9.20
CA LEU A 23 -19.21 -7.92 8.19
C LEU A 23 -19.50 -6.49 8.70
N LEU A 24 -19.79 -5.54 7.81
CA LEU A 24 -20.78 -4.43 7.95
C LEU A 24 -20.38 -3.31 6.98
N GLY A 25 -21.18 -3.14 5.92
CA GLY A 25 -20.99 -2.06 4.96
C GLY A 25 -21.63 -0.77 5.44
N SER A 26 -20.85 0.30 5.58
CA SER A 26 -21.30 1.70 5.50
C SER A 26 -20.10 2.65 5.51
N SER A 27 -19.48 2.97 4.36
CA SER A 27 -18.43 4.01 4.17
C SER A 27 -17.35 4.21 5.27
N GLU A 28 -17.09 3.22 6.12
CA GLU A 28 -16.02 3.31 7.11
C GLU A 28 -14.69 3.20 6.37
N ALA A 29 -13.87 4.22 6.51
CA ALA A 29 -12.53 4.23 5.96
C ALA A 29 -11.79 2.99 6.47
N PHE A 30 -11.56 2.02 5.58
CA PHE A 30 -10.88 0.78 5.93
C PHE A 30 -9.47 1.12 6.43
N THR A 31 -9.28 1.02 7.75
CA THR A 31 -7.99 1.23 8.40
C THR A 31 -7.21 -0.07 8.40
N ILE A 32 -5.95 -0.01 7.99
CA ILE A 32 -5.04 -1.17 7.94
C ILE A 32 -3.74 -0.80 8.63
N LYS A 33 -3.10 -1.78 9.28
CA LYS A 33 -1.76 -1.61 9.82
C LYS A 33 -0.71 -1.50 8.71
N CYS A 34 0.09 -0.45 8.75
CA CYS A 34 1.25 -0.25 7.90
C CYS A 34 2.25 -1.41 8.11
N ARG A 35 2.61 -2.08 7.01
CA ARG A 35 3.55 -3.21 7.01
C ARG A 35 4.97 -2.82 6.59
N TRP A 36 5.26 -1.53 6.52
CA TRP A 36 6.61 -1.05 6.23
C TRP A 36 7.58 -1.50 7.30
N ARG A 37 8.80 -1.87 6.89
CA ARG A 37 9.87 -2.32 7.79
C ARG A 37 10.98 -1.28 7.85
N ASP A 38 11.50 -1.04 9.04
CA ASP A 38 12.73 -0.27 9.22
C ASP A 38 13.98 -1.12 8.90
N GLU A 39 15.16 -0.57 9.19
CA GLU A 39 16.45 -1.22 8.94
C GLU A 39 16.67 -2.43 9.85
N ASP A 40 16.09 -2.38 11.05
CA ASP A 40 16.06 -3.47 12.03
C ASP A 40 14.96 -4.52 11.73
N LYS A 41 14.32 -4.41 10.56
CA LYS A 41 13.23 -5.28 10.09
C LYS A 41 11.97 -5.23 10.98
N ARG A 42 11.85 -4.24 11.87
CA ARG A 42 10.66 -4.04 12.70
C ARG A 42 9.54 -3.45 11.87
N VAL A 43 8.33 -3.97 12.06
CA VAL A 43 7.16 -3.55 11.31
C VAL A 43 6.57 -2.30 11.96
N CYS A 44 6.26 -1.28 11.16
CA CYS A 44 5.68 -0.02 11.61
C CYS A 44 4.39 -0.20 12.45
N GLY A 45 3.43 -0.98 11.93
CA GLY A 45 2.22 -1.36 12.67
C GLY A 45 1.19 -0.25 12.88
N GLN A 46 1.49 1.00 12.53
CA GLN A 46 0.57 2.14 12.66
C GLN A 46 -0.64 2.00 11.72
N TRP A 47 -1.82 2.41 12.19
CA TRP A 47 -3.04 2.35 11.40
C TRP A 47 -3.06 3.45 10.34
N VAL A 48 -3.37 3.08 9.10
CA VAL A 48 -3.46 3.98 7.95
C VAL A 48 -4.72 3.72 7.15
N THR A 49 -5.27 4.77 6.56
CA THR A 49 -6.35 4.74 5.57
C THR A 49 -5.81 5.11 4.20
N LYS A 50 -6.58 4.86 3.15
CA LYS A 50 -6.23 5.28 1.78
C LYS A 50 -5.89 6.78 1.69
N GLU A 51 -6.61 7.66 2.39
CA GLU A 51 -6.32 9.10 2.36
C GLU A 51 -5.07 9.47 3.17
N THR A 52 -4.83 8.80 4.29
CA THR A 52 -3.73 9.15 5.21
C THR A 52 -2.39 8.51 4.83
N CYS A 53 -2.38 7.51 3.94
CA CYS A 53 -1.16 6.82 3.53
C CYS A 53 -0.07 7.71 2.96
N ALA A 54 -0.43 8.70 2.13
CA ALA A 54 0.55 9.59 1.54
C ALA A 54 1.30 10.41 2.61
N ALA A 55 0.54 11.00 3.55
CA ALA A 55 1.09 11.73 4.67
C ALA A 55 1.89 10.82 5.61
N HIS A 56 1.39 9.61 5.87
CA HIS A 56 2.08 8.62 6.70
C HIS A 56 3.44 8.21 6.11
N LEU A 57 3.50 7.84 4.83
CA LEU A 57 4.76 7.48 4.16
C LEU A 57 5.77 8.63 4.18
N ALA A 58 5.31 9.87 4.01
CA ALA A 58 6.16 11.05 4.01
C ALA A 58 6.72 11.37 5.41
N SER A 59 5.86 11.35 6.44
CA SER A 59 6.22 11.78 7.79
C SER A 59 6.89 10.69 8.63
N VAL A 60 6.45 9.43 8.50
CA VAL A 60 6.93 8.30 9.31
C VAL A 60 8.09 7.57 8.64
N HIS A 61 8.09 7.47 7.31
CA HIS A 61 9.13 6.74 6.56
C HIS A 61 10.03 7.66 5.72
N GLY A 62 9.90 8.98 5.88
CA GLY A 62 10.81 9.95 5.25
C GLY A 62 10.71 10.00 3.71
N ILE A 63 9.62 9.51 3.12
CA ILE A 63 9.42 9.53 1.66
C ILE A 63 8.92 10.91 1.21
N ARG A 64 9.71 11.95 1.53
CA ARG A 64 9.40 13.37 1.30
C ARG A 64 10.62 14.06 0.70
N GLY A 65 10.38 15.00 -0.23
CA GLY A 65 11.46 15.73 -0.90
C GLY A 65 12.32 14.90 -1.87
N ILE A 66 11.89 13.68 -2.17
CA ILE A 66 12.55 12.78 -3.13
C ILE A 66 11.99 13.07 -4.53
N PRO A 67 12.84 13.21 -5.57
CA PRO A 67 12.39 13.36 -6.97
C PRO A 67 11.45 12.23 -7.39
N SER A 68 10.48 12.55 -8.26
CA SER A 68 9.42 11.61 -8.66
C SER A 68 9.93 10.36 -9.37
N ASP A 69 10.96 10.54 -10.20
CA ASP A 69 11.64 9.51 -10.99
C ASP A 69 12.65 8.69 -10.17
N ARG A 70 13.08 9.19 -9.00
CA ARG A 70 14.07 8.51 -8.16
C ARG A 70 13.51 7.20 -7.61
N GLU A 71 14.35 6.19 -7.68
CA GLU A 71 14.05 4.85 -7.20
C GLU A 71 14.22 4.76 -5.68
N ILE A 72 13.25 4.12 -5.03
CA ILE A 72 13.25 3.85 -3.59
C ILE A 72 12.92 2.39 -3.31
N LEU A 73 13.40 1.88 -2.18
CA LEU A 73 13.16 0.51 -1.76
C LEU A 73 11.84 0.43 -0.98
N CYS A 74 10.85 -0.28 -1.51
CA CYS A 74 9.66 -0.67 -0.77
C CYS A 74 10.02 -1.75 0.27
N ARG A 75 10.18 -1.34 1.53
CA ARG A 75 10.53 -2.23 2.66
C ARG A 75 9.33 -2.98 3.24
N ALA A 76 8.12 -2.72 2.75
CA ALA A 76 6.93 -3.51 3.08
C ALA A 76 6.86 -4.83 2.28
N CYS A 77 7.57 -4.91 1.16
CA CYS A 77 7.71 -6.15 0.38
C CYS A 77 8.73 -7.10 1.01
N CYS A 78 8.53 -8.40 0.82
CA CYS A 78 9.50 -9.43 1.19
C CYS A 78 9.65 -10.40 0.00
N PRO A 79 10.80 -10.36 -0.73
CA PRO A 79 11.94 -9.45 -0.57
C PRO A 79 11.60 -7.99 -0.91
N PRO A 80 12.38 -7.00 -0.42
CA PRO A 80 12.18 -5.59 -0.77
C PRO A 80 12.23 -5.35 -2.28
N ARG A 81 11.41 -4.42 -2.79
CA ARG A 81 11.32 -4.12 -4.22
C ARG A 81 11.73 -2.68 -4.52
N ILE A 82 12.45 -2.46 -5.61
CA ILE A 82 12.80 -1.11 -6.10
C ILE A 82 11.62 -0.55 -6.90
N ILE A 83 11.18 0.66 -6.55
CA ILE A 83 10.02 1.32 -7.15
C ILE A 83 10.31 2.81 -7.27
N LYS A 84 9.91 3.43 -8.39
CA LYS A 84 9.95 4.90 -8.52
C LYS A 84 9.10 5.57 -7.43
N ARG A 85 9.57 6.68 -6.88
CA ARG A 85 8.86 7.43 -5.84
C ARG A 85 7.45 7.83 -6.26
N GLU A 86 7.22 8.22 -7.52
CA GLU A 86 5.87 8.51 -8.02
C GLU A 86 4.92 7.32 -7.96
N SER A 87 5.45 6.10 -8.02
CA SER A 87 4.67 4.85 -8.03
C SER A 87 4.54 4.21 -6.66
N ILE A 88 5.28 4.65 -5.64
CA ILE A 88 5.28 4.00 -4.32
C ILE A 88 3.93 4.05 -3.64
N LEU A 89 3.22 5.19 -3.70
CA LEU A 89 1.93 5.34 -3.05
C LEU A 89 0.91 4.40 -3.68
N ARG A 90 0.88 4.34 -5.01
CA ARG A 90 0.02 3.40 -5.76
C ARG A 90 0.34 1.96 -5.38
N HIS A 91 1.62 1.60 -5.46
CA HIS A 91 2.08 0.26 -5.10
C HIS A 91 1.66 -0.11 -3.66
N PHE A 92 1.87 0.77 -2.69
CA PHE A 92 1.57 0.51 -1.30
C PHE A 92 0.07 0.30 -1.07
N VAL A 93 -0.77 1.16 -1.64
CA VAL A 93 -2.23 1.05 -1.52
C VAL A 93 -2.76 -0.23 -2.18
N GLU A 94 -2.29 -0.55 -3.38
CA GLU A 94 -2.80 -1.72 -4.12
C GLU A 94 -2.29 -3.04 -3.54
N VAL A 95 -1.00 -3.10 -3.16
CA VAL A 95 -0.33 -4.34 -2.75
C VAL A 95 -0.42 -4.59 -1.25
N HIS A 96 -0.26 -3.55 -0.42
CA HIS A 96 -0.18 -3.71 1.04
C HIS A 96 -1.47 -3.35 1.76
N ILE A 97 -2.30 -2.49 1.16
CA ILE A 97 -3.62 -2.15 1.71
C ILE A 97 -4.73 -2.96 1.04
N GLY A 98 -4.50 -3.52 -0.16
CA GLY A 98 -5.48 -4.38 -0.82
C GLY A 98 -6.74 -3.64 -1.28
N VAL A 99 -6.68 -2.31 -1.39
CA VAL A 99 -7.76 -1.55 -2.02
C VAL A 99 -7.66 -1.76 -3.52
N LYS A 100 -8.33 -2.80 -4.02
CA LYS A 100 -8.56 -2.96 -5.46
C LYS A 100 -9.40 -1.78 -5.93
N ARG A 101 -8.87 -1.00 -6.88
CA ARG A 101 -9.69 -0.04 -7.60
C ARG A 101 -10.83 -0.81 -8.27
N LYS A 102 -12.06 -0.38 -8.03
CA LYS A 102 -13.19 -0.80 -8.86
C LYS A 102 -12.80 -0.41 -10.30
N PRO A 103 -12.82 -1.31 -11.28
CA PRO A 103 -12.68 -0.88 -12.66
C PRO A 103 -13.81 0.13 -12.89
N THR A 104 -13.44 1.35 -13.27
CA THR A 104 -14.43 2.33 -13.72
C THR A 104 -15.00 1.78 -15.02
N SER A 105 -16.10 1.04 -14.94
CA SER A 105 -16.94 0.77 -16.11
C SER A 105 -17.45 2.12 -16.60
N GLY A 106 -16.75 2.74 -17.55
CA GLY A 106 -17.23 3.96 -18.17
C GLY A 106 -16.21 4.79 -18.93
N LYS A 107 -16.16 4.52 -20.25
CA LYS A 107 -16.11 5.51 -21.35
C LYS A 107 -14.75 6.02 -21.85
N GLY A 108 -14.33 5.44 -22.97
CA GLY A 108 -13.87 6.21 -24.13
C GLY A 108 -12.36 6.24 -24.36
N LYS A 109 -11.89 5.39 -25.28
CA LYS A 109 -10.73 5.73 -26.11
C LYS A 109 -10.98 7.12 -26.71
N LYS A 110 -10.05 8.05 -26.52
CA LYS A 110 -9.88 9.15 -27.46
C LYS A 110 -8.54 8.94 -28.12
N ASP A 111 -8.57 8.11 -29.14
CA ASP A 111 -7.61 8.09 -30.23
C ASP A 111 -7.45 9.53 -30.75
N ARG A 112 -6.32 10.10 -30.35
CA ARG A 112 -5.76 11.36 -30.83
C ARG A 112 -4.25 11.07 -30.72
N ASN A 113 -3.47 10.86 -31.77
CA ASN A 113 -3.48 11.51 -33.08
C ASN A 113 -2.90 10.57 -34.14
N HIS A 114 -3.62 10.41 -35.25
CA HIS A 114 -3.07 9.91 -36.52
C HIS A 114 -2.35 11.10 -37.17
N TRP A 115 -1.02 11.18 -37.08
CA TRP A 115 -0.23 12.11 -37.87
C TRP A 115 -0.07 11.51 -39.27
N ALA A 116 -0.89 11.98 -40.21
CA ALA A 116 -0.64 11.77 -41.64
C ALA A 116 0.18 12.95 -42.15
N PRO A 117 1.42 12.76 -42.64
CA PRO A 117 2.02 13.75 -43.53
C PRO A 117 1.31 13.65 -44.88
N SER A 118 0.63 14.74 -45.22
CA SER A 118 -0.05 14.98 -46.48
C SER A 118 0.84 14.64 -47.68
N SER A 119 0.33 13.79 -48.57
CA SER A 119 0.83 13.61 -49.93
C SER A 119 0.82 14.95 -50.66
N HIS A 120 1.97 15.42 -51.10
CA HIS A 120 2.07 16.47 -52.12
C HIS A 120 1.99 15.80 -53.50
N PRO A 121 1.06 16.18 -54.38
CA PRO A 121 1.16 15.87 -55.80
C PRO A 121 2.01 16.95 -56.49
N GLY A 122 3.06 16.52 -57.20
CA GLY A 122 3.86 17.39 -58.06
C GLY A 122 4.04 16.75 -59.42
N ALA A 123 3.14 17.09 -60.36
CA ALA A 123 3.36 16.98 -61.80
C ALA A 123 4.65 17.76 -62.16
N GLY A 124 5.53 17.25 -63.02
CA GLY A 124 5.39 17.35 -64.47
C GLY A 124 6.38 18.41 -65.00
N GLY A 125 7.25 18.01 -65.92
CA GLY A 125 8.26 18.86 -66.56
C GLY A 125 9.43 18.05 -67.08
#